data_AF-A0AAI8MD21-F1
#
_entry.id   AF-A0AAI8MD21-F1
#
_cell.length_a   1.000
_cell.length_b   1.000
_cell.length_c   1.000
_cell.angle_alpha   90.00
_cell.angle_beta   90.00
_cell.angle_gamma   90.00
#
_symmetry.space_group_name_H-M   'P 1'
#
loop_
_entity.id
_entity.type
_entity.pdbx_description
1 polymer ?
#
loop_
_entity_poly.entity_id
_entity_poly.type
_entity_poly.pdbx_seq_one_letter_code
_entity_poly.pdbx_strand_id
1 'polypeptide(L)'
;MRPLSQTLTELIGFTEELLTKPARHHGLAADTRFALLAQEIRDADKRPAEGIRCTSSGVAIVACTESYFAGELDPTSRWLGAIGGLLPLLRGEAWQAMRNEKDASGEAYRR
;
A
#
# COMPACT_ATOMS: atom_id res chain seq x y z
N MET A 1 -0.43 -16.12 -5.09
CA MET A 1 -0.44 -14.72 -4.61
C MET A 1 -1.83 -14.14 -4.83
N ARG A 2 -2.29 -13.29 -3.92
CA ARG A 2 -3.57 -12.60 -4.04
C ARG A 2 -3.54 -11.48 -5.09
N PRO A 3 -4.70 -10.96 -5.55
CA PRO A 3 -4.78 -9.82 -6.44
C PRO A 3 -4.04 -8.58 -5.89
N LEU A 4 -3.52 -7.74 -6.79
CA LEU A 4 -2.83 -6.50 -6.41
C LEU A 4 -3.84 -5.53 -5.77
N SER A 5 -5.06 -5.43 -6.31
CA SER A 5 -6.11 -4.59 -5.73
C SER A 5 -6.41 -4.93 -4.27
N GLN A 6 -6.42 -6.23 -3.92
CA GLN A 6 -6.59 -6.70 -2.55
C GLN A 6 -5.40 -6.27 -1.67
N THR A 7 -4.17 -6.45 -2.16
CA THR A 7 -2.95 -6.04 -1.43
C THR A 7 -2.94 -4.53 -1.17
N LEU A 8 -3.29 -3.72 -2.17
CA LEU A 8 -3.37 -2.27 -2.03
C LEU A 8 -4.48 -1.84 -1.07
N THR A 9 -5.63 -2.52 -1.07
CA THR A 9 -6.73 -2.26 -0.13
C THR A 9 -6.32 -2.52 1.32
N GLU A 10 -5.57 -3.59 1.57
CA GLU A 10 -5.03 -3.85 2.90
C GLU A 10 -3.95 -2.87 3.32
N LEU A 11 -3.12 -2.42 2.37
CA LEU A 11 -2.16 -1.34 2.62
C LEU A 11 -2.86 -0.01 2.94
N ILE A 12 -4.00 0.30 2.30
CA ILE A 12 -4.83 1.47 2.64
C ILE A 12 -5.31 1.36 4.09
N GLY A 13 -5.90 0.23 4.47
CA GLY A 13 -6.37 0.02 5.85
C GLY A 13 -5.25 0.12 6.87
N PHE A 14 -4.09 -0.49 6.60
CA PHE A 14 -2.90 -0.35 7.44
C PHE A 14 -2.45 1.11 7.55
N THR A 15 -2.43 1.85 6.45
CA THR A 15 -2.01 3.25 6.39
C THR A 15 -2.96 4.14 7.19
N GLU A 16 -4.27 3.94 7.07
CA GLU A 16 -5.27 4.65 7.86
C GLU A 16 -5.13 4.37 9.36
N GLU A 17 -4.90 3.11 9.73
CA GLU A 17 -4.62 2.75 11.12
C GLU A 17 -3.36 3.45 11.64
N LEU A 18 -2.29 3.49 10.85
CA LEU A 18 -1.02 4.14 11.20
C LEU A 18 -1.16 5.65 11.40
N LEU A 19 -1.99 6.31 10.59
CA LEU A 19 -2.19 7.77 10.65
C LEU A 19 -3.14 8.20 11.76
N THR A 20 -4.02 7.31 12.22
CA THR A 20 -5.08 7.65 13.19
C THR A 20 -4.81 7.13 14.59
N LYS A 21 -4.01 6.06 14.74
CA LYS A 21 -3.72 5.47 16.05
C LYS A 21 -2.50 6.12 16.71
N PRO A 22 -2.46 6.19 18.05
CA PRO A 22 -1.27 6.64 18.77
C PRO A 22 -0.08 5.70 18.57
N ALA A 23 1.14 6.26 18.52
CA ALA A 23 2.39 5.54 18.23
C ALA A 23 2.65 4.28 19.08
N ARG A 24 2.19 4.27 20.34
CA ARG A 24 2.26 3.10 21.23
C ARG A 24 1.55 1.84 20.67
N HIS A 25 0.67 1.98 19.69
CA HIS A 25 -0.03 0.88 19.03
C HIS A 25 0.65 0.42 17.74
N HIS A 26 1.75 1.06 17.30
CA HIS A 26 2.39 0.79 16.01
C HIS A 26 3.39 -0.37 16.07
N GLY A 27 4.02 -0.63 17.23
CA GLY A 27 5.07 -1.65 17.35
C GLY A 27 4.61 -3.05 16.92
N LEU A 28 3.46 -3.53 17.43
CA LEU A 28 2.95 -4.86 17.07
C LEU A 28 2.48 -4.94 15.59
N ALA A 29 2.00 -3.81 15.05
CA ALA A 29 1.52 -3.74 13.66
C ALA A 29 2.67 -3.74 12.64
N ALA A 30 3.81 -3.14 13.00
CA ALA A 30 5.04 -3.17 12.22
C ALA A 30 5.58 -4.61 12.06
N ASP A 31 5.61 -5.37 13.14
CA ASP A 31 6.25 -6.69 13.16
C ASP A 31 5.42 -7.80 12.50
N THR A 32 4.09 -7.66 12.44
CA THR A 32 3.21 -8.77 12.04
C THR A 32 2.53 -8.57 10.68
N ARG A 33 2.07 -7.35 10.37
CA ARG A 33 1.27 -7.07 9.17
C ARG A 33 2.07 -6.33 8.10
N PHE A 34 2.88 -5.36 8.51
CA PHE A 34 3.58 -4.49 7.57
C PHE A 34 4.63 -5.23 6.73
N ALA A 35 5.44 -6.10 7.33
CA ALA A 35 6.48 -6.84 6.60
C ALA A 35 5.93 -7.67 5.43
N LEU A 36 4.79 -8.35 5.64
CA LEU A 36 4.11 -9.11 4.59
C LEU A 36 3.59 -8.20 3.48
N LEU A 37 2.89 -7.11 3.83
CA LEU A 37 2.39 -6.14 2.86
C LEU A 37 3.53 -5.51 2.04
N ALA A 38 4.63 -5.12 2.70
CA ALA A 38 5.79 -4.54 2.06
C ALA A 38 6.43 -5.51 1.05
N GLN A 39 6.54 -6.79 1.41
CA GLN A 39 7.07 -7.82 0.51
C GLN A 39 6.17 -8.02 -0.70
N GLU A 40 4.85 -8.15 -0.51
CA GLU A 40 3.90 -8.34 -1.60
C GLU A 40 3.88 -7.19 -2.60
N ILE A 41 3.96 -5.94 -2.12
CA ILE A 41 4.04 -4.74 -2.96
C ILE A 41 5.32 -4.74 -3.79
N ARG A 42 6.47 -5.07 -3.19
CA ARG A 42 7.75 -5.16 -3.91
C ARG A 42 7.74 -6.26 -4.96
N ASP A 43 7.15 -7.41 -4.63
CA ASP A 43 7.04 -8.52 -5.57
C ASP A 43 6.09 -8.19 -6.71
N ALA A 44 5.04 -7.40 -6.46
CA ALA A 44 4.17 -6.89 -7.52
C ALA A 44 4.89 -5.87 -8.41
N ASP A 45 5.69 -4.97 -7.83
CA ASP A 45 6.43 -3.96 -8.58
C ASP A 45 7.53 -4.57 -9.48
N LYS A 46 8.18 -5.65 -9.04
CA LYS A 46 9.17 -6.36 -9.88
C LYS A 46 8.56 -7.10 -11.06
N ARG A 47 7.26 -7.38 -11.06
CA ARG A 47 6.60 -8.12 -12.14
C ARG A 47 6.35 -7.21 -13.36
N PRO A 48 6.33 -7.78 -14.57
CA PRO A 48 5.81 -7.09 -15.75
C PRO A 48 4.38 -6.61 -15.47
N ALA A 49 4.05 -5.40 -15.93
CA ALA A 49 2.70 -4.88 -15.81
C ALA A 49 1.90 -5.30 -17.04
N GLU A 50 0.80 -6.02 -16.83
CA GLU A 50 -0.14 -6.43 -17.88
C GLU A 50 -1.18 -5.32 -18.22
N GLY A 51 -0.98 -4.11 -17.68
CA GLY A 51 -1.83 -2.94 -17.85
C GLY A 51 -1.16 -1.67 -17.30
N ILE A 52 -1.96 -0.69 -16.86
CA ILE A 52 -1.41 0.50 -16.20
C ILE A 52 -0.74 0.06 -14.89
N ARG A 53 0.52 0.48 -14.68
CA ARG A 53 1.25 0.18 -13.45
C ARG A 53 0.62 0.91 -12.26
N CYS A 54 0.33 0.16 -11.19
CA CYS A 54 -0.41 0.64 -10.01
C CYS A 54 0.35 0.36 -8.70
N THR A 55 1.68 0.42 -8.73
CA THR A 55 2.54 0.07 -7.59
C THR A 55 3.33 1.25 -7.04
N SER A 56 3.32 2.40 -7.71
CA SER A 56 4.26 3.51 -7.44
C SER A 56 4.01 4.11 -6.06
N SER A 57 2.74 4.40 -5.74
CA SER A 57 2.39 4.94 -4.43
C SER A 57 2.50 3.89 -3.33
N GLY A 58 2.22 2.62 -3.65
CA GLY A 58 2.44 1.49 -2.73
C GLY A 58 3.91 1.38 -2.30
N VAL A 59 4.84 1.42 -3.26
CA VAL A 59 6.29 1.39 -3.00
C VAL A 59 6.72 2.60 -2.18
N ALA A 60 6.20 3.79 -2.50
CA ALA A 60 6.52 5.02 -1.76
C ALA A 60 6.03 4.97 -0.30
N ILE A 61 4.81 4.46 -0.07
CA ILE A 61 4.26 4.27 1.30
C ILE A 61 5.10 3.26 2.08
N VAL A 62 5.50 2.15 1.45
CA VAL A 62 6.37 1.15 2.09
C VAL A 62 7.68 1.80 2.53
N ALA A 63 8.35 2.55 1.66
CA ALA A 63 9.62 3.21 1.99
C ALA A 63 9.48 4.27 3.10
N CYS A 64 8.41 5.07 3.06
CA CYS A 64 8.13 6.05 4.12
C CYS A 64 7.82 5.37 5.45
N THR A 65 7.07 4.27 5.42
CA THR A 65 6.70 3.52 6.63
C THR A 65 7.92 2.85 7.26
N GLU A 66 8.80 2.25 6.48
CA GLU A 66 10.08 1.73 6.99
C GLU A 66 10.94 2.83 7.60
N SER A 67 10.99 4.00 6.96
CA SER A 67 11.73 5.14 7.48
C SER A 67 11.12 5.71 8.76
N TYR A 68 9.79 5.63 8.91
CA TYR A 68 9.10 5.99 10.14
C TYR A 68 9.40 5.00 11.27
N PHE A 69 9.34 3.69 10.98
CA PHE A 69 9.61 2.62 11.95
C PHE A 69 11.08 2.51 12.35
N ALA A 70 12.02 2.84 11.46
CA ALA A 70 13.44 2.89 11.79
C ALA A 70 13.81 4.10 12.68
N GLY A 71 12.93 5.09 12.81
CA GLY A 71 13.09 6.24 13.72
C GLY A 71 12.49 5.99 15.11
N GLU A 72 12.42 7.03 15.93
CA GLU A 72 11.84 6.97 17.29
C GLU A 72 10.29 6.95 17.32
N LEU A 73 9.65 6.60 16.19
CA LEU A 73 8.18 6.66 16.02
C LEU A 73 7.56 8.03 16.35
N ASP A 74 8.35 9.10 16.19
CA ASP A 74 7.97 10.47 16.53
C ASP A 74 6.65 10.87 15.83
N PRO A 75 5.60 11.27 16.58
CA PRO A 75 4.33 11.71 16.00
C PRO A 75 4.44 12.98 15.15
N THR A 76 5.53 13.73 15.25
CA THR A 76 5.81 14.89 14.38
C THR A 76 6.66 14.53 13.15
N SER A 77 6.95 13.24 12.95
CA SER A 77 7.77 12.76 11.86
C SER A 77 7.25 13.20 10.49
N ARG A 78 8.14 13.76 9.67
CA ARG A 78 7.86 14.10 8.27
C ARG A 78 7.32 12.92 7.45
N TRP A 79 7.67 11.70 7.86
CA TRP A 79 7.23 10.48 7.19
C TRP A 79 5.72 10.25 7.34
N LEU A 80 5.12 10.62 8.47
CA LEU A 80 3.66 10.56 8.65
C LEU A 80 2.93 11.52 7.70
N GLY A 81 3.48 12.73 7.51
CA GLY A 81 2.97 13.69 6.51
C GLY A 81 3.06 13.16 5.08
N ALA A 82 4.20 12.54 4.73
CA ALA A 82 4.38 11.91 3.41
C ALA A 82 3.40 10.74 3.20
N ILE A 83 3.26 9.85 4.19
CA ILE A 83 2.31 8.73 4.17
C ILE A 83 0.88 9.23 3.97
N GLY A 84 0.47 10.26 4.71
CA GLY A 84 -0.85 10.89 4.56
C GLY A 84 -1.07 11.50 3.18
N GLY A 85 -0.06 12.15 2.61
CA GLY A 85 -0.11 12.73 1.27
C GLY A 85 -0.18 11.69 0.14
N LEU A 86 0.36 10.49 0.35
CA LEU A 86 0.35 9.39 -0.63
C LEU A 86 -0.96 8.59 -0.61
N LEU A 87 -1.72 8.61 0.48
CA LEU A 87 -2.94 7.81 0.64
C LEU A 87 -3.99 8.02 -0.47
N PRO A 88 -4.28 9.25 -0.94
CA PRO A 88 -5.20 9.44 -2.07
C PRO A 88 -4.70 8.80 -3.37
N LEU A 89 -3.38 8.84 -3.62
CA LEU A 89 -2.77 8.20 -4.79
C LEU A 89 -2.89 6.68 -4.70
N LEU A 90 -2.68 6.12 -3.51
CA LEU A 90 -2.84 4.68 -3.25
C LEU A 90 -4.27 4.20 -3.51
N ARG A 91 -5.27 4.99 -3.12
CA ARG A 91 -6.67 4.69 -3.43
C ARG A 91 -6.94 4.70 -4.94
N GLY A 92 -6.34 5.64 -5.67
CA GLY A 92 -6.40 5.69 -7.14
C GLY A 92 -5.76 4.47 -7.81
N GLU A 93 -4.57 4.08 -7.35
CA GLU A 93 -3.88 2.88 -7.83
C GLU A 93 -4.65 1.60 -7.50
N ALA A 94 -5.24 1.48 -6.30
CA ALA A 94 -6.07 0.33 -5.93
C ALA A 94 -7.29 0.17 -6.85
N TRP A 95 -7.96 1.27 -7.17
CA TRP A 95 -9.07 1.28 -8.12
C TRP A 95 -8.61 0.88 -9.53
N GLN A 96 -7.50 1.43 -10.02
CA GLN A 96 -6.99 1.08 -11.34
C GLN A 96 -6.50 -0.37 -11.41
N ALA A 97 -5.90 -0.90 -10.33
CA ALA A 97 -5.51 -2.31 -10.24
C ALA A 97 -6.74 -3.23 -10.36
N MET A 98 -7.83 -2.92 -9.65
CA MET A 98 -9.10 -3.66 -9.77
C MET A 98 -9.63 -3.63 -11.21
N ARG A 99 -9.50 -2.51 -11.92
CA ARG A 99 -9.89 -2.43 -13.34
C ARG A 99 -9.03 -3.32 -14.22
N ASN A 100 -7.71 -3.25 -14.09
CA ASN A 100 -6.80 -4.10 -14.85
C ASN A 100 -7.11 -5.60 -14.63
N GLU A 101 -7.40 -5.98 -13.39
CA GLU A 101 -7.75 -7.37 -13.04
C GLU A 101 -9.08 -7.83 -13.66
N LYS A 102 -10.08 -6.93 -13.74
CA LYS A 102 -11.36 -7.21 -14.44
C LYS A 102 -11.22 -7.29 -15.96
N ASP A 103 -10.36 -6.46 -16.53
CA ASP A 103 -10.09 -6.49 -17.97
C ASP A 103 -9.35 -7.79 -18.33
N ALA A 104 -8.39 -8.21 -17.50
CA ALA A 104 -7.64 -9.46 -17.65
C ALA A 104 -8.52 -10.72 -17.46
N SER A 105 -9.55 -10.67 -16.61
CA SER A 105 -10.47 -11.81 -16.41
C SER A 105 -11.46 -12.01 -17.56
N GLY A 106 -11.49 -11.12 -18.55
CA GLY A 106 -12.42 -11.17 -19.68
C GLY A 106 -13.87 -10.83 -19.32
N GLU A 107 -14.14 -10.37 -18.10
CA GLU A 107 -15.48 -9.94 -17.66
C GLU A 107 -15.96 -8.68 -18.40
N ALA A 108 -15.05 -7.86 -18.94
CA ALA A 108 -15.37 -6.68 -19.73
C ALA A 108 -16.11 -6.99 -21.05
N TYR A 109 -15.96 -8.21 -21.60
CA TYR A 109 -16.52 -8.59 -22.91
C TYR A 109 -17.98 -9.11 -22.86
N ARG A 110 -18.62 -9.19 -21.69
CA ARG A 110 -19.99 -9.70 -21.53
C ARG A 110 -21.07 -8.63 -21.27
N ARG A 111 -20.94 -7.42 -21.82
CA ARG A 111 -21.99 -6.39 -21.77
C ARG A 111 -22.22 -5.75 -23.12
#